data_AF-A0A5C4RQ02-F1
#
_entry.id   AF-A0A5C4RQ02-F1
#
_cell.length_a   1.000
_cell.length_b   1.000
_cell.length_c   1.000
_cell.angle_alpha   90.00
_cell.angle_beta   90.00
_cell.angle_gamma   90.00
#
_symmetry.space_group_name_H-M   'P 1'
#
loop_
_entity.id
_entity.type
_entity.pdbx_description
1 polymer ?
#
loop_
_entity_poly.entity_id
_entity_poly.type
_entity_poly.pdbx_seq_one_letter_code
_entity_poly.pdbx_strand_id
1 'polypeptide(L)'
;MSSRRERAILALARWRAFQEKLAQRSYLNCAAVVINAAGRVLETEAREASTQAYCSAALSRKPIDVEKWRFANGLAHAAQEDAEQSRDALAVARFKQDEALKAYGQARACNGVVSRRNDKVRRDSADGREKRSFDRMAEVRAGRINGGRHD
;
A
#
# COMPACT_ATOMS: atom_id res chain seq x y z
N MET A 1 8.41 -34.68 3.18
CA MET A 1 8.98 -33.43 3.73
C MET A 1 9.07 -33.56 5.25
N SER A 2 10.01 -32.88 5.91
CA SER A 2 10.09 -32.89 7.39
C SER A 2 9.11 -31.88 8.01
N SER A 3 8.48 -32.23 9.13
CA SER A 3 7.51 -31.37 9.84
C SER A 3 8.08 -30.02 10.28
N ARG A 4 9.41 -29.89 10.39
CA ARG A 4 10.10 -28.63 10.65
C ARG A 4 10.05 -27.69 9.45
N ARG A 5 10.24 -28.21 8.23
CA ARG A 5 10.23 -27.40 7.00
C ARG A 5 8.84 -26.86 6.68
N GLU A 6 7.80 -27.66 6.93
CA GLU A 6 6.40 -27.22 6.76
C GLU A 6 6.04 -26.10 7.73
N ARG A 7 6.40 -26.25 9.01
CA ARG A 7 6.22 -25.20 10.03
C ARG A 7 6.96 -23.92 9.68
N ALA A 8 8.19 -24.01 9.18
CA ALA A 8 8.97 -22.85 8.74
C ALA A 8 8.29 -22.10 7.57
N ILE A 9 7.73 -22.83 6.60
CA ILE A 9 7.00 -22.24 5.46
C ILE A 9 5.73 -21.54 5.94
N LEU A 10 4.97 -22.16 6.85
CA LEU A 10 3.76 -21.57 7.42
C LEU A 10 4.08 -20.31 8.25
N ALA A 11 5.14 -20.34 9.06
CA ALA A 11 5.59 -19.19 9.82
C ALA A 11 6.03 -18.03 8.90
N LEU A 12 6.80 -18.34 7.86
CA LEU A 12 7.20 -17.36 6.86
C LEU A 12 6.00 -16.77 6.11
N ALA A 13 4.98 -17.57 5.80
CA ALA A 13 3.76 -17.10 5.13
C ALA A 13 3.03 -16.07 5.99
N ARG A 14 2.87 -16.35 7.29
CA ARG A 14 2.26 -15.41 8.24
C ARG A 14 3.06 -14.11 8.33
N TRP A 15 4.38 -14.21 8.40
CA TRP A 15 5.26 -13.04 8.45
C TRP A 15 5.17 -12.19 7.19
N ARG A 16 5.20 -12.80 6.00
CA ARG A 16 5.07 -12.05 4.74
C ARG A 16 3.69 -11.42 4.56
N ALA A 17 2.62 -12.10 4.98
CA ALA A 17 1.28 -11.53 4.98
C ALA A 17 1.18 -10.31 5.91
N PHE A 18 1.81 -10.37 7.09
CA PHE A 18 1.89 -9.22 8.00
C PHE A 18 2.65 -8.04 7.36
N GLN A 19 3.82 -8.30 6.76
CA GLN A 19 4.60 -7.27 6.07
C GLN A 19 3.83 -6.63 4.90
N GLU A 20 3.12 -7.43 4.11
CA GLU A 20 2.27 -6.91 3.04
C GLU A 20 1.17 -5.99 3.59
N LYS A 21 0.51 -6.38 4.69
CA LYS A 21 -0.53 -5.55 5.31
C LYS A 21 0.01 -4.26 5.89
N LEU A 22 1.19 -4.30 6.50
CA LEU A 22 1.86 -3.10 7.00
C LEU A 22 2.21 -2.13 5.86
N ALA A 23 2.79 -2.65 4.77
CA ALA A 23 3.13 -1.85 3.59
C ALA A 23 1.87 -1.29 2.90
N GLN A 24 0.80 -2.08 2.82
CA GLN A 24 -0.50 -1.63 2.30
C GLN A 24 -1.05 -0.46 3.12
N ARG A 25 -1.00 -0.56 4.45
CA ARG A 25 -1.45 0.52 5.33
C ARG A 25 -0.61 1.79 5.15
N SER A 26 0.71 1.65 5.05
CA SER A 26 1.60 2.79 4.79
C SER A 26 1.28 3.48 3.48
N TYR A 27 1.07 2.72 2.40
CA TYR A 27 0.67 3.26 1.10
C TYR A 27 -0.65 4.03 1.18
N LEU A 28 -1.67 3.48 1.85
CA LEU A 28 -2.97 4.15 2.02
C LEU A 28 -2.85 5.45 2.84
N ASN A 29 -2.02 5.45 3.88
CA ASN A 29 -1.75 6.66 4.65
C ASN A 29 -1.08 7.73 3.78
N CYS A 30 -0.07 7.38 2.97
CA CYS A 30 0.56 8.30 2.05
C CYS A 30 -0.42 8.83 1.00
N ALA A 31 -1.29 7.97 0.46
CA ALA A 31 -2.32 8.39 -0.49
C ALA A 31 -3.30 9.41 0.12
N ALA A 32 -3.70 9.22 1.39
CA ALA A 32 -4.54 10.19 2.10
C ALA A 32 -3.82 11.54 2.28
N VAL A 33 -2.52 11.53 2.60
CA VAL A 33 -1.71 12.75 2.69
C VAL A 33 -1.64 13.48 1.35
N VAL A 34 -1.47 12.76 0.23
CA VAL A 34 -1.48 13.35 -1.12
C VAL A 34 -2.81 14.01 -1.44
N ILE A 35 -3.94 13.37 -1.10
CA ILE A 35 -5.27 13.95 -1.29
C ILE A 35 -5.41 15.26 -0.51
N ASN A 36 -5.00 15.26 0.77
CA ASN A 36 -5.05 16.47 1.59
C ASN A 36 -4.14 17.58 1.06
N ALA A 37 -2.92 17.25 0.63
CA ALA A 37 -1.98 18.21 0.04
C ALA A 37 -2.52 18.77 -1.28
N ALA A 38 -3.15 17.95 -2.11
CA ALA A 38 -3.78 18.41 -3.35
C ALA A 38 -4.95 19.36 -3.07
N GLY A 39 -5.76 19.07 -2.06
CA GLY A 39 -6.80 19.99 -1.58
C GLY A 39 -6.22 21.33 -1.12
N ARG A 40 -5.13 21.31 -0.35
CA ARG A 40 -4.42 22.54 0.08
C ARG A 40 -3.90 23.36 -1.08
N VAL A 41 -3.31 22.73 -2.10
CA VAL A 41 -2.87 23.43 -3.31
C VAL A 41 -4.04 24.15 -3.98
N LEU A 42 -5.19 23.49 -4.14
CA LEU A 42 -6.36 24.14 -4.74
C LEU A 42 -6.85 25.34 -3.92
N GLU A 43 -6.85 25.22 -2.58
CA GLU A 43 -7.22 26.32 -1.67
C GLU A 43 -6.26 27.52 -1.81
N THR A 44 -4.95 27.27 -1.82
CA THR A 44 -3.93 28.33 -1.87
C THR A 44 -3.85 28.97 -3.25
N GLU A 45 -4.03 28.21 -4.33
CA GLU A 45 -4.14 28.73 -5.70
C GLU A 45 -5.36 29.62 -5.89
N ALA A 46 -6.52 29.23 -5.35
CA ALA A 46 -7.71 30.07 -5.39
C ALA A 46 -7.51 31.39 -4.63
N ARG A 47 -6.82 31.34 -3.48
CA ARG A 47 -6.45 32.54 -2.72
C ARG A 47 -5.48 33.42 -3.49
N GLU A 48 -4.43 32.85 -4.09
CA GLU A 48 -3.45 33.55 -4.93
C GLU A 48 -4.14 34.29 -6.08
N ALA A 49 -5.02 33.62 -6.82
CA ALA A 49 -5.77 34.24 -7.90
C ALA A 49 -6.66 35.39 -7.42
N SER A 50 -7.33 35.22 -6.27
CA SER A 50 -8.17 36.26 -5.68
C SER A 50 -7.36 37.48 -5.20
N THR A 51 -6.18 37.29 -4.61
CA THR A 51 -5.33 38.39 -4.16
C THR A 51 -4.70 39.13 -5.34
N GLN A 52 -4.32 38.42 -6.40
CA GLN A 52 -3.89 39.03 -7.66
C GLN A 52 -5.00 39.89 -8.27
N ALA A 53 -6.24 39.39 -8.35
CA ALA A 53 -7.38 40.16 -8.85
C ALA A 53 -7.63 41.44 -8.01
N TYR A 54 -7.50 41.33 -6.69
CA TYR A 54 -7.60 42.49 -5.80
C TYR A 54 -6.49 43.52 -6.06
N CYS A 55 -5.25 43.08 -6.28
CA CYS A 55 -4.13 43.95 -6.65
C CYS A 55 -4.39 44.69 -7.96
N SER A 56 -4.85 43.98 -9.00
CA SER A 56 -5.19 44.59 -10.29
C SER A 56 -6.31 45.62 -10.15
N ALA A 57 -7.34 45.32 -9.35
CA ALA A 57 -8.43 46.26 -9.08
C ALA A 57 -7.99 47.51 -8.29
N ALA A 58 -6.99 47.37 -7.40
CA ALA A 58 -6.42 48.52 -6.70
C ALA A 58 -5.65 49.44 -7.67
N LEU A 59 -4.92 48.88 -8.64
CA LEU A 59 -4.22 49.63 -9.69
C LEU A 59 -5.15 50.33 -10.68
N SER A 60 -6.34 49.78 -10.93
CA SER A 60 -7.28 50.33 -11.91
C SER A 60 -8.12 51.50 -11.37
N ARG A 61 -8.14 51.74 -10.05
CA ARG A 61 -8.88 52.87 -9.45
C ARG A 61 -8.04 54.14 -9.56
N LYS A 62 -8.66 55.23 -10.06
CA LYS A 62 -8.06 56.58 -10.09
C LYS A 62 -8.74 57.49 -9.05
N PRO A 63 -7.97 58.32 -8.32
CA PRO A 63 -6.51 58.34 -8.25
C PRO A 63 -5.95 57.07 -7.58
N ILE A 64 -4.73 56.68 -7.94
CA ILE A 64 -4.08 55.49 -7.37
C ILE A 64 -3.67 55.80 -5.93
N ASP A 65 -4.17 54.99 -5.00
CA ASP A 65 -3.75 54.99 -3.61
C ASP A 65 -2.53 54.07 -3.45
N VAL A 66 -1.36 54.69 -3.29
CA VAL A 66 -0.06 53.99 -3.25
C VAL A 66 0.07 53.09 -2.01
N GLU A 67 -0.50 53.48 -0.87
CA GLU A 67 -0.44 52.67 0.35
C GLU A 67 -1.32 51.42 0.20
N LYS A 68 -2.54 51.61 -0.32
CA LYS A 68 -3.45 50.49 -0.60
C LYS A 68 -2.87 49.54 -1.64
N TRP A 69 -2.20 50.07 -2.67
CA TRP A 69 -1.51 49.25 -3.65
C TRP A 69 -0.35 48.45 -3.03
N ARG A 70 0.51 49.09 -2.22
CA ARG A 70 1.62 48.39 -1.54
C ARG A 70 1.12 47.27 -0.63
N PHE A 71 0.05 47.53 0.13
CA PHE A 71 -0.58 46.53 0.98
C PHE A 71 -1.13 45.36 0.16
N ALA A 72 -1.85 45.64 -0.93
CA ALA A 72 -2.37 44.61 -1.83
C ALA A 72 -1.22 43.75 -2.41
N ASN A 73 -0.16 44.40 -2.89
CA ASN A 73 0.98 43.71 -3.48
C ASN A 73 1.71 42.83 -2.46
N GLY A 74 1.83 43.27 -1.21
CA GLY A 74 2.35 42.45 -0.11
C GLY A 74 1.49 41.21 0.16
N LEU A 75 0.16 41.34 0.12
CA LEU A 75 -0.76 40.20 0.24
C LEU A 75 -0.64 39.22 -0.94
N ALA A 76 -0.50 39.72 -2.18
CA ALA A 76 -0.31 38.87 -3.34
C ALA A 76 0.99 38.08 -3.26
N HIS A 77 2.09 38.73 -2.84
CA HIS A 77 3.37 38.05 -2.63
C HIS A 77 3.27 36.93 -1.59
N ALA A 78 2.68 37.21 -0.43
CA ALA A 78 2.51 36.20 0.61
C ALA A 78 1.61 35.03 0.17
N ALA A 79 0.55 35.32 -0.61
CA ALA A 79 -0.31 34.28 -1.15
C ALA A 79 0.40 33.41 -2.20
N GLN A 80 1.27 34.01 -3.02
CA GLN A 80 2.09 33.29 -3.99
C GLN A 80 3.08 32.36 -3.28
N GLU A 81 3.79 32.83 -2.25
CA GLU A 81 4.71 32.00 -1.47
C GLU A 81 4.00 30.80 -0.82
N ASP A 82 2.80 31.00 -0.26
CA ASP A 82 1.98 29.95 0.34
C ASP A 82 1.53 28.90 -0.70
N ALA A 83 1.16 29.35 -1.91
CA ALA A 83 0.80 28.47 -3.01
C ALA A 83 2.02 27.66 -3.50
N GLU A 84 3.19 28.28 -3.63
CA GLU A 84 4.45 27.60 -3.98
C GLU A 84 4.82 26.53 -2.94
N GLN A 85 4.81 26.87 -1.65
CA GLN A 85 5.06 25.91 -0.57
C GLN A 85 4.08 24.74 -0.57
N SER A 86 2.80 25.01 -0.87
CA SER A 86 1.78 23.97 -0.99
C SER A 86 2.06 23.02 -2.15
N ARG A 87 2.49 23.54 -3.31
CA ARG A 87 2.87 22.74 -4.49
C ARG A 87 4.08 21.85 -4.18
N ASP A 88 5.09 22.39 -3.50
CA ASP A 88 6.26 21.63 -3.06
C ASP A 88 5.88 20.51 -2.08
N ALA A 89 5.02 20.81 -1.11
CA ALA A 89 4.51 19.81 -0.17
C ALA A 89 3.74 18.68 -0.89
N LEU A 90 2.94 19.01 -1.90
CA LEU A 90 2.27 18.02 -2.74
C LEU A 90 3.27 17.16 -3.53
N ALA A 91 4.31 17.75 -4.09
CA ALA A 91 5.36 17.01 -4.80
C ALA A 91 6.07 16.01 -3.87
N VAL A 92 6.43 16.44 -2.66
CA VAL A 92 7.03 15.57 -1.63
C VAL A 92 6.07 14.45 -1.22
N ALA A 93 4.78 14.76 -1.03
CA ALA A 93 3.77 13.77 -0.68
C ALA A 93 3.62 12.70 -1.77
N ARG A 94 3.60 13.10 -3.05
CA ARG A 94 3.53 12.19 -4.20
C ARG A 94 4.75 11.27 -4.27
N PHE A 95 5.94 11.84 -4.09
CA PHE A 95 7.17 11.05 -4.04
C PHE A 95 7.12 9.97 -2.95
N LYS A 96 6.65 10.33 -1.74
CA LYS A 96 6.48 9.36 -0.63
C LYS A 96 5.42 8.29 -0.92
N GLN A 97 4.33 8.66 -1.59
CA GLN A 97 3.31 7.70 -2.04
C GLN A 97 3.90 6.69 -3.03
N ASP A 98 4.73 7.14 -3.97
CA ASP A 98 5.38 6.26 -4.94
C ASP A 98 6.38 5.30 -4.29
N GLU A 99 7.17 5.78 -3.33
CA GLU A 99 8.04 4.93 -2.51
C GLU A 99 7.23 3.85 -1.77
N ALA A 100 6.12 4.24 -1.15
CA ALA A 100 5.23 3.33 -0.43
C ALA A 100 4.55 2.32 -1.37
N LEU A 101 4.16 2.74 -2.58
CA LEU A 101 3.57 1.87 -3.60
C LEU A 101 4.58 0.81 -4.07
N LYS A 102 5.84 1.20 -4.32
CA LYS A 102 6.92 0.27 -4.67
C LYS A 102 7.15 -0.75 -3.55
N ALA A 103 7.25 -0.29 -2.30
CA ALA A 103 7.41 -1.16 -1.15
C ALA A 103 6.24 -2.14 -0.98
N TYR A 104 5.00 -1.67 -1.17
CA TYR A 104 3.82 -2.53 -1.14
C TYR A 104 3.85 -3.59 -2.26
N GLY A 105 4.21 -3.19 -3.48
CA GLY A 105 4.38 -4.11 -4.62
C GLY A 105 5.40 -5.21 -4.34
N GLN A 106 6.55 -4.86 -3.77
CA GLN A 106 7.58 -5.82 -3.37
C GLN A 106 7.09 -6.77 -2.27
N ALA A 107 6.42 -6.26 -1.25
CA ALA A 107 5.89 -7.07 -0.15
C ALA A 107 4.84 -8.08 -0.66
N ARG A 108 3.93 -7.64 -1.54
CA ARG A 108 2.94 -8.50 -2.19
C ARG A 108 3.59 -9.60 -3.05
N ALA A 109 4.61 -9.26 -3.83
CA ALA A 109 5.35 -10.23 -4.62
C ALA A 109 6.02 -11.31 -3.73
N CYS A 110 6.65 -10.88 -2.63
CA CYS A 110 7.24 -11.80 -1.64
C CYS A 110 6.19 -12.73 -1.01
N ASN A 111 5.04 -12.19 -0.62
CA ASN A 111 3.95 -12.99 -0.07
C ASN A 111 3.39 -13.99 -1.08
N GLY A 112 3.27 -13.60 -2.36
CA GLY A 112 2.84 -14.49 -3.44
C GLY A 112 3.76 -15.70 -3.64
N VAL A 113 5.08 -15.49 -3.57
CA VAL A 113 6.06 -16.60 -3.64
C VAL A 113 5.89 -17.58 -2.48
N VAL A 114 5.71 -17.07 -1.26
CA VAL A 114 5.55 -17.92 -0.07
C VAL A 114 4.20 -18.62 -0.06
N SER A 115 3.14 -17.97 -0.52
CA SER A 115 1.80 -18.55 -0.67
C SER A 115 1.82 -19.75 -1.62
N ARG A 116 2.45 -19.63 -2.79
CA ARG A 116 2.61 -20.76 -3.73
C ARG A 116 3.39 -21.93 -3.12
N ARG A 117 4.43 -21.63 -2.33
CA ARG A 117 5.18 -22.68 -1.59
C ARG A 117 4.31 -23.35 -0.54
N ASN A 118 3.50 -22.60 0.18
CA ASN A 118 2.56 -23.13 1.16
C ASN A 118 1.48 -24.02 0.50
N ASP A 119 0.94 -23.61 -0.64
CA ASP A 119 -0.03 -24.41 -1.40
C ASP A 119 0.57 -25.71 -1.94
N LYS A 120 1.84 -25.69 -2.35
CA LYS A 120 2.57 -26.91 -2.69
C LYS A 120 2.68 -27.85 -1.48
N VAL A 121 3.10 -27.33 -0.32
CA VAL A 121 3.18 -28.13 0.91
C VAL A 121 1.85 -28.75 1.27
N ARG A 122 0.75 -27.98 1.20
CA ARG A 122 -0.60 -28.47 1.50
C ARG A 122 -1.03 -29.61 0.58
N ARG A 123 -0.73 -29.50 -0.72
CA ARG A 123 -0.98 -30.57 -1.71
C ARG A 123 -0.16 -31.81 -1.41
N ASP A 124 1.15 -31.67 -1.26
CA ASP A 124 2.04 -32.79 -0.95
C ASP A 124 1.63 -33.51 0.36
N SER A 125 1.17 -32.76 1.37
CA SER A 125 0.65 -33.33 2.62
C SER A 125 -0.69 -34.05 2.44
N ALA A 126 -1.57 -33.59 1.53
CA ALA A 126 -2.84 -34.24 1.22
C ALA A 126 -2.60 -35.56 0.49
N ASP A 127 -1.81 -35.54 -0.59
CA ASP A 127 -1.44 -36.73 -1.37
C ASP A 127 -0.78 -37.79 -0.48
N GLY A 128 0.11 -37.37 0.42
CA GLY A 128 0.75 -38.28 1.37
C GLY A 128 -0.23 -38.90 2.38
N ARG A 129 -1.29 -38.18 2.80
CA ARG A 129 -2.34 -38.74 3.67
C ARG A 129 -3.21 -39.73 2.93
N GLU A 130 -3.58 -39.42 1.70
CA GLU A 130 -4.36 -40.28 0.83
C GLU A 130 -3.63 -41.59 0.54
N LYS A 131 -2.35 -41.52 0.14
CA LYS A 131 -1.50 -42.70 -0.08
C LYS A 131 -1.44 -43.60 1.16
N ARG A 132 -1.17 -43.03 2.35
CA ARG A 132 -1.17 -43.80 3.62
C ARG A 132 -2.53 -44.40 3.98
N SER A 133 -3.62 -43.83 3.48
CA SER A 133 -4.95 -44.42 3.67
C SER A 133 -5.16 -45.62 2.76
N PHE A 134 -4.75 -45.52 1.49
CA PHE A 134 -4.77 -46.63 0.55
C PHE A 134 -3.86 -47.78 0.98
N ASP A 135 -2.63 -47.49 1.39
CA ASP A 135 -1.67 -48.50 1.86
C ASP A 135 -2.25 -49.29 3.05
N ARG A 136 -2.85 -48.61 4.04
CA ARG A 136 -3.52 -49.26 5.18
C ARG A 136 -4.71 -50.13 4.75
N MET A 137 -5.52 -49.68 3.79
CA MET A 137 -6.62 -50.50 3.27
C MET A 137 -6.12 -51.74 2.53
N ALA A 138 -5.01 -51.62 1.79
CA ALA A 138 -4.38 -52.73 1.10
C ALA A 138 -3.81 -53.76 2.10
N GLU A 139 -3.13 -53.30 3.15
CA GLU A 139 -2.64 -54.16 4.25
C GLU A 139 -3.78 -54.93 4.94
N VAL A 140 -4.88 -54.25 5.27
CA VAL A 140 -6.06 -54.89 5.88
C VAL A 140 -6.66 -55.95 4.95
N ARG A 141 -6.76 -55.68 3.64
CA ARG A 141 -7.24 -56.66 2.65
C ARG A 141 -6.30 -57.85 2.53
N ALA A 142 -4.99 -57.62 2.46
CA ALA A 142 -3.99 -58.69 2.36
C ALA A 142 -4.00 -59.59 3.61
N GLY A 143 -4.12 -59.00 4.81
CA GLY A 143 -4.25 -59.74 6.07
C GLY A 143 -5.52 -60.59 6.13
N ARG A 144 -6.64 -60.11 5.56
CA ARG A 144 -7.90 -60.85 5.49
C ARG A 144 -7.84 -62.05 4.54
N ILE A 145 -7.08 -61.94 3.45
CA ILE A 145 -6.89 -63.02 2.46
C ILE A 145 -5.97 -64.11 3.03
N ASN A 146 -4.91 -63.74 3.76
CA ASN A 146 -3.99 -64.70 4.36
C ASN A 146 -4.53 -65.36 5.65
N GLY A 147 -5.44 -64.71 6.37
CA GLY A 147 -6.10 -65.26 7.57
C GLY A 147 -7.24 -66.25 7.29
N GLY A 148 -7.67 -66.42 6.04
CA GLY A 148 -8.74 -67.36 5.64
C GLY A 148 -8.25 -68.76 5.26
N ARG A 149 -7.04 -69.16 5.65
CA ARG A 149 -6.42 -70.48 5.36
C ARG A 149 -6.17 -71.33 6.62
N HIS A 150 -6.92 -71.08 7.67
CA HIS A 150 -6.96 -71.95 8.84
C HIS A 150 -8.41 -72.23 9.19
N ASP A 151 -9.04 -73.09 8.39
CA ASP A 151 -10.13 -73.99 8.79
C ASP A 151 -10.01 -75.25 7.92
#